data_AF-A0A950GYW3-F1
#
_entry.id   AF-A0A950GYW3-F1
#
_cell.length_a   1.000
_cell.length_b   1.000
_cell.length_c   1.000
_cell.angle_alpha   90.00
_cell.angle_beta   90.00
_cell.angle_gamma   90.00
#
_symmetry.space_group_name_H-M   'P 1'
#
loop_
_entity.id
_entity.type
_entity.pdbx_description
1 polymer ?
#
loop_
_entity_poly.entity_id
_entity_poly.type
_entity_poly.pdbx_seq_one_letter_code
_entity_poly.pdbx_strand_id
1 'polypeptide(L)' 'MRCDTPALAAALGPAAALWVAWPRRAGGHQSDVTDALVRDTLLPVGVVDVKVAAIDADWSGLKFVWRKAARPAAVR' A
#
# COMPACT_ATOMS: atom_id res chain seq x y z
N MET A 1 10.26 9.96 -2.73
CA MET A 1 10.06 8.95 -1.66
C MET A 1 11.10 7.84 -1.82
N ARG A 2 12.04 7.66 -0.90
CA ARG A 2 12.85 6.44 -0.83
C ARG A 2 12.08 5.46 0.04
N CYS A 3 11.21 4.64 -0.56
CA CYS A 3 10.63 3.54 0.19
C CYS A 3 11.55 2.33 0.03
N ASP A 4 12.04 1.81 1.14
CA ASP A 4 12.70 0.50 1.14
C ASP A 4 11.60 -0.57 1.18
N THR A 5 10.89 -0.67 0.05
CA THR A 5 9.71 -1.51 -0.12
C THR A 5 9.94 -2.98 0.24
N PRO A 6 11.12 -3.57 -0.05
CA PRO A 6 11.45 -4.92 0.40
C PRO A 6 11.47 -5.05 1.93
N ALA A 7 12.03 -4.07 2.65
CA ALA A 7 12.07 -4.09 4.11
C ALA A 7 10.66 -3.98 4.73
N LEU A 8 9.81 -3.11 4.17
CA LEU A 8 8.42 -2.96 4.59
C LEU A 8 7.62 -4.26 4.38
N ALA A 9 7.84 -4.94 3.26
CA ALA A 9 7.19 -6.21 2.99
C ALA A 9 7.70 -7.35 3.87
N ALA A 10 9.00 -7.39 4.19
CA ALA A 10 9.53 -8.37 5.14
C ALA A 10 8.89 -8.26 6.54
N ALA A 11 8.48 -7.05 6.94
CA ALA A 11 7.74 -6.81 8.18
C ALA A 11 6.24 -7.18 8.09
N LEU A 12 5.69 -7.40 6.89
CA LEU A 12 4.28 -7.69 6.68
C LEU A 12 3.99 -9.18 6.91
N GLY A 13 3.35 -9.51 8.02
CA GLY A 13 2.91 -10.87 8.30
C GLY A 13 2.01 -11.46 7.19
N PRO A 14 1.94 -12.78 7.04
CA PRO A 14 1.27 -13.44 5.92
C PRO A 14 -0.24 -13.19 5.81
N ALA A 15 -0.89 -12.86 6.94
CA ALA A 15 -2.30 -12.51 7.02
C ALA A 15 -2.54 -11.00 7.25
N ALA A 16 -1.48 -10.21 7.32
CA ALA A 16 -1.59 -8.78 7.56
C ALA A 16 -2.05 -8.02 6.30
N ALA A 17 -2.55 -6.81 6.53
CA ALA A 17 -2.86 -5.87 5.48
C ALA A 17 -2.05 -4.59 5.68
N LEU A 18 -1.50 -4.07 4.58
CA LEU A 18 -0.84 -2.77 4.56
C LEU A 18 -1.84 -1.72 4.06
N TRP A 19 -1.98 -0.63 4.78
CA TRP A 19 -2.67 0.56 4.29
C TRP A 19 -1.65 1.65 4.01
N VAL A 20 -1.71 2.21 2.80
CA VAL A 20 -0.97 3.42 2.46
C VAL A 20 -1.97 4.56 2.34
N ALA A 21 -1.76 5.61 3.13
CA ALA A 21 -2.58 6.81 3.11
C ALA A 21 -1.75 8.01 2.66
N TRP A 22 -2.34 8.89 1.86
CA TRP A 22 -1.70 10.13 1.41
C TRP A 22 -2.72 11.26 1.23
N PRO A 23 -2.31 12.54 1.40
CA PRO A 23 -3.18 13.67 1.10
C PRO A 23 -3.53 13.63 -0.39
N ARG A 24 -4.81 13.74 -0.72
CA ARG A 24 -5.28 13.58 -2.09
C ARG A 24 -5.54 14.93 -2.75
N ARG A 25 -5.27 15.01 -4.05
CA ARG A 25 -5.58 16.21 -4.85
C ARG A 25 -7.07 16.54 -4.87
N ALA A 26 -7.93 15.52 -4.81
CA ALA A 26 -9.38 15.71 -4.72
C ALA A 26 -9.84 16.36 -3.39
N GLY A 27 -8.99 16.40 -2.35
CA GLY A 27 -9.21 17.14 -1.11
C GLY A 27 -8.60 18.56 -1.14
N GLY A 28 -8.09 19.00 -2.29
CA GLY A 28 -7.44 20.31 -2.45
C GLY A 28 -5.94 20.33 -2.14
N HIS A 29 -5.35 19.19 -1.77
CA HIS A 29 -3.93 19.10 -1.39
C HIS A 29 -3.01 19.04 -2.61
N GLN A 30 -1.87 19.73 -2.55
CA GLN A 30 -0.77 19.46 -3.46
C GLN A 30 -0.07 18.18 -3.02
N SER A 31 -0.18 17.15 -3.86
CA SER A 31 0.38 15.82 -3.57
C SER A 31 1.07 15.31 -4.83
N ASP A 32 2.26 14.76 -4.69
CA ASP A 32 2.97 14.01 -5.72
C ASP A 32 2.61 12.51 -5.68
N VAL A 33 1.99 12.06 -4.59
CA VAL A 33 1.54 10.68 -4.42
C VAL A 33 0.21 10.45 -5.13
N THR A 34 0.18 9.40 -5.96
CA THR A 34 -1.01 8.93 -6.68
C THR A 34 -1.21 7.44 -6.41
N ASP A 35 -2.43 6.96 -6.65
CA ASP A 35 -2.72 5.53 -6.57
C ASP A 35 -1.89 4.72 -7.57
N ALA A 36 -1.61 5.29 -8.75
CA ALA A 36 -0.67 4.70 -9.72
C ALA A 36 0.74 4.57 -9.12
N LEU A 37 1.29 5.65 -8.54
CA LEU A 37 2.62 5.63 -7.92
C LEU A 37 2.71 4.59 -6.79
N VAL A 38 1.68 4.51 -5.94
CA VAL A 38 1.63 3.54 -4.84
C VAL A 38 1.59 2.11 -5.37
N ARG A 39 0.82 1.84 -6.44
CA ARG A 39 0.76 0.51 -7.08
C ARG A 39 2.08 0.13 -7.74
N ASP A 40 2.67 1.02 -8.54
CA ASP A 40 3.94 0.79 -9.22
C ASP A 40 5.06 0.45 -8.23
N THR A 41 4.96 1.02 -7.04
CA THR A 41 5.89 0.79 -5.94
C THR A 41 5.66 -0.57 -5.25
N LEU A 42 4.42 -0.92 -4.92
CA LEU A 42 4.11 -2.05 -4.04
C LEU A 42 3.82 -3.37 -4.76
N LEU A 43 3.20 -3.33 -5.94
CA LEU A 43 2.86 -4.55 -6.68
C LEU A 43 4.08 -5.44 -7.01
N PRO A 44 5.27 -4.90 -7.37
CA PRO A 44 6.46 -5.72 -7.62
C PRO A 44 6.92 -6.53 -6.42
N VAL A 45 6.53 -6.13 -5.20
CA VAL A 45 6.89 -6.83 -3.97
C VAL A 45 6.03 -8.08 -3.72
N GLY A 46 5.01 -8.33 -4.55
CA GLY A 46 4.17 -9.53 -4.48
C GLY A 46 2.86 -9.37 -3.70
N VAL A 47 2.58 -8.16 -3.22
CA VAL A 47 1.27 -7.79 -2.68
C VAL A 47 0.29 -7.41 -3.81
N VAL A 48 -0.98 -7.28 -3.46
CA VAL A 48 -2.08 -6.93 -4.36
C VAL A 48 -2.99 -5.94 -3.64
N ASP A 49 -3.41 -4.87 -4.32
CA ASP A 49 -4.42 -3.97 -3.77
C ASP A 49 -5.82 -4.60 -3.81
N VAL A 50 -6.58 -4.39 -2.74
CA VAL A 50 -7.92 -4.97 -2.58
C VAL A 50 -8.99 -3.92 -2.28
N LYS A 51 -8.59 -2.70 -1.96
CA LYS A 51 -9.51 -1.61 -1.63
C LYS A 51 -8.82 -0.27 -1.84
N VAL A 52 -9.48 0.63 -2.56
CA VAL A 52 -9.21 2.07 -2.55
C VAL A 52 -10.35 2.77 -1.81
N ALA A 53 -10.03 3.80 -1.03
CA ALA A 53 -11.03 4.58 -0.29
C ALA A 53 -10.60 6.04 -0.13
N ALA A 54 -11.58 6.95 -0.16
CA ALA A 54 -11.49 8.21 0.54
C ALA A 54 -11.57 7.91 2.04
N ILE A 55 -10.50 8.19 2.80
CA ILE A 55 -10.51 7.98 4.26
C ILE A 55 -11.40 9.04 4.91
N ASP A 56 -11.23 10.29 4.49
CA ASP A 56 -12.02 11.45 4.91
C ASP A 56 -12.11 12.48 3.76
N ALA A 57 -12.21 13.78 4.04
CA ALA A 57 -12.22 14.84 3.02
C ALA A 57 -10.84 15.05 2.36
N ASP A 58 -9.76 14.72 3.06
CA ASP A 58 -8.40 15.14 2.76
C ASP A 58 -7.51 13.99 2.26
N TRP A 59 -7.78 12.77 2.70
CA TRP A 59 -6.89 11.63 2.52
C TRP A 59 -7.47 10.54 1.62
N SER A 60 -6.63 9.99 0.75
CA SER A 60 -6.88 8.73 0.05
C SER A 60 -6.13 7.61 0.75
N GLY A 61 -6.71 6.41 0.71
CA GLY A 61 -6.12 5.18 1.24
C GLY A 61 -6.19 4.04 0.23
N LEU A 62 -5.12 3.25 0.15
CA LEU A 62 -5.06 2.03 -0.65
C LEU A 62 -4.59 0.86 0.24
N LYS A 63 -5.39 -0.20 0.27
CA LYS A 63 -5.14 -1.41 1.07
C LYS A 63 -4.52 -2.49 0.21
N PHE A 64 -3.44 -3.08 0.70
CA PHE A 64 -2.72 -4.19 0.10
C PHE A 64 -2.72 -5.42 1.02
N VAL A 65 -2.70 -6.60 0.41
CA VAL A 65 -2.51 -7.88 1.09
C VAL A 65 -1.58 -8.76 0.26
N TRP A 66 -1.00 -9.79 0.88
CA TRP A 66 -0.22 -10.79 0.15
C TRP A 66 -1.08 -11.56 -0.86
N ARG A 67 -0.57 -11.70 -2.09
CA ARG A 67 -1.10 -12.71 -3.03
C ARG A 67 -0.95 -14.08 -2.38
N LYS A 68 -1.94 -14.98 -2.55
CA LYS A 68 -1.87 -16.34 -1.99
C LYS A 68 -0.57 -17.07 -2.37
N ALA A 69 -0.13 -16.92 -3.62
CA ALA A 69 1.09 -17.56 -4.14
C ALA A 69 2.41 -16.90 -3.67
N ALA A 70 2.37 -15.65 -3.18
CA ALA A 70 3.54 -14.91 -2.73
C ALA A 70 3.57 -14.70 -1.22
N ARG A 71 2.67 -15.36 -0.48
CA ARG A 71 2.54 -15.21 0.96
C ARG A 71 3.79 -15.81 1.64
N PRO A 72 4.50 -15.04 2.48
CA PRO A 72 5.62 -15.58 3.25
C PRO A 72 5.13 -16.65 4.24
N ALA A 73 6.01 -17.55 4.68
CA ALA A 73 5.66 -18.46 5.76
C ALA A 73 5.31 -17.66 7.03
N ALA A 74 4.39 -18.16 7.84
CA ALA A 74 4.13 -17.55 9.14
C ALA A 74 5.40 -17.67 10.00
N VAL A 75 5.94 -16.53 10.40
CA VAL A 75 6.95 -16.48 11.45
C VAL A 75 6.22 -16.85 12.75
N ARG A 76 6.66 -17.95 13.36
CA ARG A 76 6.17 -18.45 14.65
C ARG A 76 6.70 -17.60 15.79
#